data_AF-A0A2A2HIH9-F1
#
_entry.id   AF-A0A2A2HIH9-F1
#
_cell.length_a   1.000
_cell.length_b   1.000
_cell.length_c   1.000
_cell.angle_alpha   90.00
_cell.angle_beta   90.00
_cell.angle_gamma   90.00
#
_symmetry.space_group_name_H-M   'P 1'
#
loop_
_entity.id
_entity.type
_entity.pdbx_description
1 polymer ?
#
loop_
_entity_poly.entity_id
_entity_poly.type
_entity_poly.pdbx_seq_one_letter_code
_entity_poly.pdbx_strand_id
1 'polypeptide(L)'
;MHECDPALDLRNVTIAIPYHVIDVGIAGQKKHHPEYNGHYYCGVISETTPVPTPGSNEISRAYEEGWIGRNGYERANGEKQRWAIAFIGDTCSLDGKIVAEIFIVDLPEAAEKYAIAGINPIQGTETTMPAPPKGIKQRRLTYTHERKYPGIVNQPRHWLRSSPDGSKIGF
;
A
#
# COMPACT_ATOMS: atom_id res chain seq x y z
N MET A 1 -8.46 4.93 -15.54
CA MET A 1 -8.41 3.46 -15.36
C MET A 1 -9.79 2.82 -15.44
N HIS A 2 -10.76 3.16 -14.59
CA HIS A 2 -12.14 2.64 -14.70
C HIS A 2 -12.73 2.78 -16.11
N GLU A 3 -12.52 3.94 -16.76
CA GLU A 3 -12.96 4.20 -18.14
C GLU A 3 -12.25 3.33 -19.19
N CYS A 4 -11.04 2.85 -18.89
CA CYS A 4 -10.29 1.95 -19.78
C CYS A 4 -10.82 0.51 -19.63
N ASP A 5 -10.93 0.04 -18.39
CA ASP A 5 -11.50 -1.24 -18.01
C ASP A 5 -11.86 -1.17 -16.51
N PRO A 6 -13.11 -1.49 -16.10
CA PRO A 6 -13.48 -1.55 -14.69
C PRO A 6 -12.58 -2.45 -13.83
N ALA A 7 -11.97 -3.49 -14.40
CA ALA A 7 -11.03 -4.35 -13.68
C ALA A 7 -9.75 -3.61 -13.24
N LEU A 8 -9.40 -2.52 -13.93
CA LEU A 8 -8.22 -1.70 -13.60
C LEU A 8 -8.49 -0.64 -12.52
N ASP A 9 -9.73 -0.56 -12.02
CA ASP A 9 -10.10 0.30 -10.90
C ASP A 9 -9.72 -0.34 -9.56
N LEU A 10 -8.41 -0.29 -9.26
CA LEU A 10 -7.80 -0.97 -8.13
C LEU A 10 -7.66 -0.06 -6.90
N ARG A 11 -7.84 -0.66 -5.73
CA ARG A 11 -7.64 0.02 -4.45
C ARG A 11 -6.23 -0.24 -3.89
N ASN A 12 -5.50 0.85 -3.67
CA ASN A 12 -4.16 0.85 -3.07
C ASN A 12 -4.14 1.57 -1.72
N VAL A 13 -3.08 1.33 -0.95
CA VAL A 13 -2.74 2.10 0.24
C VAL A 13 -1.78 3.21 -0.16
N THR A 14 -2.07 4.42 0.31
CA THR A 14 -1.26 5.63 0.12
C THR A 14 -0.90 6.23 1.46
N ILE A 15 0.11 7.09 1.47
CA ILE A 15 0.44 7.94 2.62
C ILE A 15 0.54 9.39 2.17
N ALA A 16 0.38 10.30 3.13
CA ALA A 16 0.68 11.72 2.99
C ALA A 16 1.83 12.08 3.93
N ILE A 17 2.87 12.74 3.40
CA ILE A 17 4.06 13.14 4.16
C ILE A 17 4.35 14.64 4.01
N PRO A 18 4.92 15.30 5.04
CA PRO A 18 5.34 16.69 4.94
C PRO A 18 6.69 16.77 4.21
N TYR A 19 6.67 16.71 2.87
CA TYR A 19 7.88 16.83 2.05
C TYR A 19 8.06 18.24 1.48
N HIS A 20 7.11 18.72 0.68
CA HIS A 20 7.07 20.10 0.19
C HIS A 20 5.63 20.52 -0.11
N VAL A 21 5.42 21.83 -0.27
CA VAL A 21 4.14 22.40 -0.72
C VAL A 21 3.93 22.03 -2.19
N ILE A 22 2.78 21.46 -2.49
CA ILE A 22 2.32 21.18 -3.85
C ILE A 22 1.57 22.41 -4.34
N ASP A 23 2.19 23.15 -5.26
CA ASP A 23 1.55 24.26 -5.96
C ASP A 23 1.18 23.81 -7.38
N VAL A 24 -0.12 23.69 -7.64
CA VAL A 24 -0.66 23.31 -8.96
C VAL A 24 -0.98 24.55 -9.81
N GLY A 25 -0.54 25.74 -9.37
CA GLY A 25 -0.69 27.00 -10.09
C GLY A 25 -2.01 27.73 -9.79
N ILE A 26 -2.14 28.93 -10.36
CA ILE A 26 -3.29 29.83 -10.17
C ILE A 26 -4.48 29.37 -11.04
N ALA A 27 -5.71 29.72 -10.66
CA ALA A 27 -6.90 29.51 -11.50
C ALA A 27 -6.66 30.06 -12.92
N GLY A 28 -6.68 29.18 -13.92
CA GLY A 28 -6.32 29.47 -15.32
C GLY A 28 -5.06 28.76 -15.84
N GLN A 29 -4.15 28.31 -14.96
CA GLN A 29 -3.01 27.44 -15.30
C GLN A 29 -3.25 25.96 -14.97
N LYS A 30 -4.30 25.69 -14.18
CA LYS A 30 -4.73 24.34 -13.81
C LYS A 30 -5.21 23.59 -15.04
N LYS A 31 -4.73 22.35 -15.22
CA LYS A 31 -5.15 21.50 -16.36
C LYS A 31 -6.58 21.02 -16.18
N HIS A 32 -7.06 20.91 -14.94
CA HIS A 32 -8.40 20.46 -14.60
C HIS A 32 -9.05 21.33 -13.51
N HIS A 33 -10.38 21.50 -13.60
CA HIS A 33 -11.15 22.42 -12.78
C HIS A 33 -11.10 22.17 -11.25
N PRO A 34 -10.90 20.93 -10.73
CA PRO A 34 -10.76 20.67 -9.29
C PRO A 34 -9.31 20.32 -8.87
N GLU A 35 -8.31 21.07 -9.32
CA GLU A 35 -6.95 20.95 -8.76
C GLU A 35 -6.77 21.92 -7.57
N TYR A 36 -6.18 21.46 -6.46
CA TYR A 36 -5.96 22.26 -5.25
C TYR A 36 -4.50 22.18 -4.81
N ASN A 37 -4.00 23.29 -4.26
CA ASN A 37 -2.70 23.30 -3.60
C ASN A 37 -2.75 22.44 -2.33
N GLY A 38 -1.63 21.81 -2.01
CA GLY A 38 -1.53 20.88 -0.88
C GLY A 38 -0.27 21.13 -0.05
N HIS A 39 -0.36 20.87 1.25
CA HIS A 39 0.79 20.98 2.15
C HIS A 39 1.54 19.64 2.35
N TYR A 40 1.02 18.56 1.78
CA TYR A 40 1.56 17.22 1.92
C TYR A 40 1.76 16.59 0.55
N TYR A 41 2.83 15.81 0.42
CA TYR A 41 3.10 14.97 -0.72
C TYR A 41 2.44 13.61 -0.50
N CYS A 42 1.64 13.15 -1.47
CA CYS A 42 0.95 11.87 -1.39
C CYS A 42 1.59 10.85 -2.33
N GLY A 43 1.86 9.65 -1.83
CA GLY A 43 2.45 8.56 -2.62
C GLY A 43 1.76 7.23 -2.34
N VAL A 44 1.57 6.43 -3.39
CA VAL A 44 1.16 5.03 -3.28
C VAL A 44 2.29 4.22 -2.65
N ILE A 45 1.96 3.31 -1.74
CA ILE A 45 2.95 2.45 -1.06
C ILE A 45 2.69 0.95 -1.27
N SER A 46 1.57 0.59 -1.91
CA SER A 46 1.24 -0.77 -2.31
C SER A 46 1.21 -0.91 -3.83
N GLU A 47 1.34 -2.14 -4.31
CA GLU A 47 1.16 -2.48 -5.71
C GLU A 47 0.08 -3.56 -5.83
N THR A 48 -0.86 -3.33 -6.74
CA THR A 48 -2.01 -4.22 -6.98
C THR A 48 -2.13 -4.55 -8.45
N THR A 49 -2.64 -5.73 -8.77
CA THR A 49 -2.92 -6.20 -10.14
C THR A 49 -4.36 -6.71 -10.23
N PRO A 50 -5.09 -6.49 -11.34
CA PRO A 50 -6.45 -6.98 -11.50
C PRO A 50 -6.57 -8.50 -11.41
N VAL A 51 -5.51 -9.22 -11.82
CA VAL A 51 -5.48 -10.68 -11.88
C VAL A 51 -4.22 -11.19 -11.19
N PRO A 52 -4.24 -11.34 -9.85
CA PRO A 52 -3.11 -11.87 -9.12
C PRO A 52 -2.81 -13.30 -9.56
N THR A 53 -1.53 -13.58 -9.79
CA THR A 53 -1.06 -14.94 -10.11
C THR A 53 -1.41 -15.87 -8.94
N PRO A 54 -2.10 -17.00 -9.19
CA PRO A 54 -2.44 -17.98 -8.16
C PRO A 54 -1.23 -18.44 -7.34
N GLY A 55 -1.35 -18.43 -6.02
CA GLY A 55 -0.29 -18.82 -5.08
C GLY A 55 0.84 -17.80 -4.89
N SER A 56 0.80 -16.65 -5.56
CA SER A 56 1.83 -15.61 -5.46
C SER A 56 1.61 -14.66 -4.26
N ASN A 57 2.44 -13.61 -4.20
CA ASN A 57 2.28 -12.48 -3.27
C ASN A 57 1.60 -11.27 -3.92
N GLU A 58 1.14 -11.39 -5.16
CA GLU A 58 0.37 -10.36 -5.83
C GLU A 58 -1.00 -10.22 -5.16
N ILE A 59 -1.53 -9.01 -5.19
CA ILE A 59 -2.82 -8.70 -4.57
C ILE A 59 -3.71 -7.92 -5.54
N SER A 60 -5.01 -8.15 -5.50
CA SER A 60 -5.99 -7.39 -6.28
C SER A 60 -6.51 -6.16 -5.55
N ARG A 61 -6.25 -6.08 -4.24
CA ARG A 61 -6.76 -5.02 -3.38
C ARG A 61 -5.89 -4.84 -2.15
N ALA A 62 -5.66 -3.60 -1.73
CA ALA A 62 -5.02 -3.26 -0.45
C ALA A 62 -5.95 -2.37 0.40
N TYR A 63 -6.18 -2.71 1.68
CA TYR A 63 -7.18 -2.07 2.55
C TYR A 63 -6.96 -2.35 4.06
N GLU A 64 -7.70 -1.68 4.94
CA GLU A 64 -7.61 -1.77 6.41
C GLU A 64 -6.21 -1.61 6.98
N GLU A 65 -5.56 -0.53 6.57
CA GLU A 65 -4.20 -0.19 6.94
C GLU A 65 -4.05 0.33 8.38
N GLY A 66 -2.85 0.20 8.93
CA GLY A 66 -2.48 0.72 10.25
C GLY A 66 -0.97 0.89 10.42
N TRP A 67 -0.57 1.96 11.11
CA TRP A 67 0.82 2.19 11.51
C TRP A 67 1.32 1.11 12.46
N ILE A 68 2.57 0.69 12.27
CA ILE A 68 3.26 -0.26 13.12
C ILE A 68 3.98 0.46 14.25
N GLY A 69 3.64 0.10 15.49
CA GLY A 69 4.24 0.67 16.69
C GLY A 69 4.10 2.20 16.81
N ARG A 70 4.63 2.74 17.91
CA ARG A 70 4.80 4.20 18.08
C ARG A 70 6.03 4.71 17.35
N ASN A 71 7.02 3.85 17.16
CA ASN A 71 8.31 4.15 16.55
C ASN A 71 8.74 3.02 15.61
N GLY A 72 7.78 2.36 14.96
CA GLY A 72 8.04 1.22 14.10
C GLY A 72 8.28 -0.07 14.88
N TYR A 73 9.10 -0.96 14.33
CA TYR A 73 9.37 -2.29 14.88
C TYR A 73 10.86 -2.68 14.73
N GLU A 74 11.28 -3.69 15.49
CA GLU A 74 12.62 -4.29 15.38
C GLU A 74 12.61 -5.40 14.31
N ARG A 75 13.51 -5.29 13.33
CA ARG A 75 13.73 -6.31 12.32
C ARG A 75 14.43 -7.52 12.93
N ALA A 76 14.38 -8.66 12.24
CA ALA A 76 15.06 -9.88 12.68
C ALA A 76 16.58 -9.76 12.84
N ASN A 77 17.22 -8.79 12.17
CA ASN A 77 18.65 -8.48 12.29
C ASN A 77 18.97 -7.50 13.44
N GLY A 78 17.97 -7.12 14.26
CA GLY A 78 18.12 -6.16 15.35
C GLY A 78 18.04 -4.69 14.92
N GLU A 79 17.96 -4.40 13.62
CA GLU A 79 17.80 -3.02 13.15
C GLU A 79 16.38 -2.52 13.38
N LYS A 80 16.25 -1.24 13.71
CA LYS A 80 14.95 -0.61 13.88
C LYS A 80 14.42 -0.11 12.54
N GLN A 81 13.27 -0.61 12.11
CA GLN A 81 12.49 0.01 11.05
C GLN A 81 11.55 1.04 11.66
N ARG A 82 11.87 2.34 11.54
CA ARG A 82 11.14 3.40 12.25
C ARG A 82 9.69 3.58 11.80
N TRP A 83 9.40 3.42 10.52
CA TRP A 83 8.06 3.61 9.97
C TRP A 83 7.65 2.41 9.13
N ALA A 84 6.49 1.86 9.42
CA ALA A 84 5.89 0.82 8.60
C ALA A 84 4.37 0.88 8.69
N ILE A 85 3.72 0.46 7.62
CA ILE A 85 2.27 0.29 7.54
C ILE A 85 2.00 -1.20 7.33
N ALA A 86 1.11 -1.78 8.12
CA ALA A 86 0.49 -3.06 7.78
C ALA A 86 -0.89 -2.82 7.17
N PHE A 87 -1.30 -3.71 6.28
CA PHE A 87 -2.62 -3.68 5.63
C PHE A 87 -3.04 -5.08 5.20
N ILE A 88 -4.32 -5.22 4.84
CA ILE A 88 -4.90 -6.42 4.27
C ILE A 88 -4.75 -6.37 2.74
N GLY A 89 -4.23 -7.46 2.17
CA GLY A 89 -4.10 -7.68 0.74
C GLY A 89 -4.88 -8.91 0.27
N ASP A 90 -5.71 -8.76 -0.76
CA ASP A 90 -6.47 -9.87 -1.36
C ASP A 90 -5.59 -10.65 -2.34
N THR A 91 -5.09 -11.82 -1.93
CA THR A 91 -4.29 -12.74 -2.77
C THR A 91 -5.20 -13.73 -3.50
N CYS A 92 -4.65 -14.44 -4.50
CA CYS A 92 -5.34 -15.52 -5.22
C CYS A 92 -4.75 -16.88 -4.81
N SER A 93 -5.58 -17.81 -4.34
CA SER A 93 -5.17 -19.20 -4.06
C SER A 93 -5.00 -20.02 -5.34
N LEU A 94 -4.40 -21.20 -5.23
CA LEU A 94 -4.20 -22.12 -6.37
C LEU A 94 -5.51 -22.56 -7.04
N ASP A 95 -6.62 -22.59 -6.31
CA ASP A 95 -7.96 -22.88 -6.82
C ASP A 95 -8.72 -21.63 -7.29
N GLY A 96 -8.04 -20.48 -7.40
CA GLY A 96 -8.59 -19.24 -7.95
C GLY A 96 -9.47 -18.44 -6.98
N LYS A 97 -9.46 -18.76 -5.69
CA LYS A 97 -10.25 -18.04 -4.68
C LYS A 97 -9.48 -16.85 -4.13
N ILE A 98 -10.21 -15.83 -3.73
CA ILE A 98 -9.64 -14.70 -3.00
C ILE A 98 -9.33 -15.12 -1.58
N VAL A 99 -8.10 -14.87 -1.13
CA VAL A 99 -7.64 -15.12 0.23
C VAL A 99 -7.01 -13.85 0.79
N ALA A 100 -7.65 -13.24 1.80
CA ALA A 100 -7.16 -12.03 2.44
C ALA A 100 -5.99 -12.34 3.38
N GLU A 101 -4.90 -11.60 3.24
CA GLU A 101 -3.65 -11.80 3.97
C GLU A 101 -3.08 -10.49 4.47
N ILE A 102 -2.24 -10.53 5.50
CA ILE A 102 -1.60 -9.34 6.04
C ILE A 102 -0.30 -9.09 5.29
N PHE A 103 -0.10 -7.84 4.90
CA PHE A 103 1.12 -7.31 4.32
C PHE A 103 1.69 -6.21 5.21
N ILE A 104 2.98 -5.95 5.07
CA ILE A 104 3.68 -4.83 5.65
C ILE A 104 4.51 -4.12 4.58
N VAL A 105 4.58 -2.80 4.66
CA VAL A 105 5.49 -1.97 3.88
C VAL A 105 6.36 -1.18 4.84
N ASP A 106 7.68 -1.29 4.63
CA ASP A 106 8.67 -0.49 5.32
C ASP A 106 8.85 0.84 4.60
N LEU A 107 8.83 1.93 5.36
CA LEU A 107 8.85 3.28 4.81
C LEU A 107 10.16 4.00 5.15
N PRO A 108 10.76 4.73 4.20
CA PRO A 108 11.99 5.49 4.45
C PRO A 108 11.73 6.68 5.37
N GLU A 109 12.72 7.04 6.19
CA GLU A 109 12.61 8.21 7.07
C GLU A 109 12.74 9.54 6.34
N ALA A 110 13.59 9.58 5.31
CA ALA A 110 13.87 10.76 4.52
C ALA A 110 12.71 11.03 3.53
N ALA A 111 12.11 12.22 3.62
CA ALA A 111 10.92 12.60 2.86
C ALA A 111 11.17 12.67 1.34
N GLU A 112 12.39 13.01 0.93
CA GLU A 112 12.81 13.06 -0.47
C GLU A 112 12.79 11.69 -1.16
N LYS A 113 12.93 10.60 -0.39
CA LYS A 113 12.93 9.24 -0.95
C LYS A 113 11.58 8.84 -1.53
N TYR A 114 10.49 9.47 -1.08
CA TYR A 114 9.15 9.22 -1.60
C TYR A 114 8.91 9.85 -2.97
N ALA A 115 9.78 10.75 -3.43
CA ALA A 115 9.70 11.38 -4.75
C ALA A 115 10.63 10.71 -5.79
N ILE A 116 11.35 9.65 -5.42
CA ILE A 116 12.28 8.94 -6.32
C ILE A 116 11.55 7.77 -6.98
N ALA A 117 11.39 7.84 -8.31
CA ALA A 117 10.74 6.78 -9.06
C ALA A 117 11.52 5.47 -9.01
N GLY A 118 10.79 4.36 -8.93
CA GLY A 118 11.33 3.01 -9.05
C GLY A 118 11.51 2.60 -10.51
N ILE A 119 11.17 1.36 -10.82
CA ILE A 119 11.09 0.86 -12.21
C ILE A 119 9.95 1.57 -12.94
N ASN A 120 8.82 1.73 -12.26
CA ASN A 120 7.62 2.39 -12.79
C ASN A 120 7.52 3.84 -12.29
N PRO A 121 6.91 4.76 -13.06
CA PRO A 121 6.70 6.15 -12.63
C PRO A 121 5.78 6.24 -11.42
N ILE A 122 6.12 7.10 -10.45
CA ILE A 122 5.30 7.28 -9.23
C ILE A 122 3.91 7.81 -9.58
N GLN A 123 3.82 8.69 -10.58
CA GLN A 123 2.59 9.27 -11.07
C GLN A 123 1.77 8.34 -11.99
N GLY A 124 2.31 7.16 -12.34
CA GLY A 124 1.72 6.28 -13.35
C GLY A 124 1.89 6.80 -14.77
N THR A 125 1.08 6.28 -15.69
CA THR A 125 1.00 6.71 -17.09
C THR A 125 -0.47 6.82 -17.50
N GLU A 126 -0.73 7.16 -18.76
CA GLU A 126 -2.10 7.12 -19.31
C GLU A 126 -2.78 5.74 -19.18
N THR A 127 -1.98 4.67 -19.09
CA THR A 127 -2.44 3.28 -19.09
C THR A 127 -2.03 2.48 -17.85
N THR A 128 -1.37 3.11 -16.88
CA THR A 128 -0.89 2.42 -15.66
C THR A 128 -1.17 3.25 -14.42
N MET A 129 -1.49 2.56 -13.32
CA MET A 129 -1.71 3.19 -12.02
C MET A 129 -0.41 3.81 -11.47
N PRO A 130 -0.52 4.82 -10.59
CA PRO A 130 0.60 5.30 -9.77
C PRO A 130 1.33 4.14 -9.06
N ALA A 131 2.67 4.15 -9.11
CA ALA A 131 3.49 3.07 -8.56
C ALA A 131 4.20 3.50 -7.25
N PRO A 132 4.56 2.54 -6.37
CA PRO A 132 5.37 2.85 -5.20
C PRO A 132 6.73 3.48 -5.55
N PRO A 133 7.22 4.44 -4.72
CA PRO A 133 8.56 4.98 -4.82
C PRO A 133 9.65 3.90 -4.71
N LYS A 134 10.85 4.23 -5.19
CA LYS A 134 11.99 3.31 -5.21
C LYS A 134 12.27 2.71 -3.83
N GLY A 135 12.29 1.38 -3.76
CA GLY A 135 12.62 0.63 -2.55
C GLY A 135 11.45 0.44 -1.57
N ILE A 136 10.31 1.09 -1.80
CA ILE A 136 9.07 0.82 -1.06
C ILE A 136 8.42 -0.41 -1.71
N LYS A 137 8.32 -1.49 -0.94
CA LYS A 137 7.75 -2.76 -1.42
C LYS A 137 6.96 -3.43 -0.32
N GLN A 138 5.78 -3.94 -0.67
CA GLN A 138 4.97 -4.75 0.23
C GLN A 138 5.54 -6.15 0.40
N ARG A 139 5.46 -6.66 1.62
CA ARG A 139 5.88 -8.01 2.00
C ARG A 139 4.74 -8.68 2.75
N ARG A 140 4.40 -9.89 2.32
CA ARG A 140 3.38 -10.73 2.96
C ARG A 140 3.87 -11.23 4.32
N LEU A 141 2.99 -11.20 5.32
CA LEU A 141 3.25 -11.64 6.69
C LEU A 141 2.52 -12.94 7.04
N THR A 142 1.36 -13.21 6.44
CA THR A 142 0.56 -14.41 6.70
C THR A 142 0.42 -15.25 5.44
N TYR A 143 0.51 -16.57 5.60
CA TYR A 143 0.42 -17.56 4.52
C TYR A 143 -0.59 -18.64 4.94
N THR A 144 -1.84 -18.43 4.56
CA THR A 144 -2.98 -19.20 5.08
C THR A 144 -3.69 -20.05 4.03
N HIS A 145 -3.21 -20.04 2.78
CA HIS A 145 -3.84 -20.73 1.65
C HIS A 145 -4.12 -22.22 1.91
N GLU A 146 -3.23 -22.89 2.67
CA GLU A 146 -3.33 -24.31 2.99
C GLU A 146 -4.10 -24.61 4.28
N ARG A 147 -4.57 -23.58 5.00
CA ARG A 147 -5.31 -23.78 6.25
C ARG A 147 -6.72 -24.31 5.95
N LYS A 148 -7.31 -25.01 6.92
CA LYS A 148 -8.71 -25.47 6.86
C LYS A 148 -9.69 -24.31 6.60
N TYR A 149 -9.38 -23.14 7.16
CA TYR A 149 -10.09 -21.89 6.93
C TYR A 149 -9.08 -20.84 6.47
N PRO A 150 -8.85 -20.71 5.14
CA PRO A 150 -7.91 -19.74 4.59
C PRO A 150 -8.38 -18.30 4.80
N GLY A 151 -7.41 -17.40 4.86
CA GLY A 151 -7.59 -15.97 4.96
C GLY A 151 -7.74 -15.48 6.39
N ILE A 152 -7.51 -14.19 6.56
CA ILE A 152 -8.04 -13.47 7.71
C ILE A 152 -9.55 -13.30 7.52
N VAL A 153 -10.30 -13.34 8.62
CA VAL A 153 -11.75 -13.14 8.58
C VAL A 153 -12.00 -11.70 8.11
N ASN A 154 -12.88 -11.53 7.12
CA ASN A 154 -13.32 -10.22 6.65
C ASN A 154 -14.74 -9.86 7.13
N GLN A 155 -15.43 -10.80 7.80
CA GLN A 155 -16.74 -10.61 8.40
C GLN A 155 -16.80 -11.26 9.80
N PRO A 156 -16.83 -10.45 10.88
CA PRO A 156 -16.90 -8.99 10.90
C PRO A 156 -15.66 -8.32 10.28
N ARG A 157 -15.78 -7.06 9.88
CA ARG A 157 -14.64 -6.29 9.32
C ARG A 157 -13.59 -6.08 10.41
N HIS A 158 -12.34 -6.44 10.15
CA HIS A 158 -11.22 -6.23 11.07
C HIS A 158 -10.39 -5.03 10.63
N TRP A 159 -9.98 -4.20 11.59
CA TRP A 159 -8.98 -3.18 11.38
C TRP A 159 -7.69 -3.60 12.04
N LEU A 160 -6.59 -3.65 11.28
CA LEU A 160 -5.30 -4.01 11.84
C LEU A 160 -4.90 -3.03 12.95
N ARG A 161 -4.40 -3.58 14.05
CA ARG A 161 -3.83 -2.80 15.16
C ARG A 161 -2.47 -3.34 15.51
N SER A 162 -1.52 -2.46 15.81
CA SER A 162 -0.18 -2.85 16.24
C SER A 162 -0.01 -2.61 17.74
N SER A 163 0.77 -3.47 18.40
CA SER A 163 1.24 -3.19 19.76
C SER A 163 2.10 -1.92 19.79
N PRO A 164 2.18 -1.18 20.92
CA PRO A 164 2.94 0.08 20.97
C PRO A 164 4.42 -0.03 20.59
N ASP A 165 5.03 -1.20 20.79
CA ASP A 165 6.41 -1.53 20.44
C ASP A 165 6.58 -2.06 18.99
N GLY A 166 5.48 -2.22 18.25
CA GLY A 166 5.50 -2.73 16.87
C GLY A 166 5.70 -4.25 16.73
N SER A 167 5.83 -4.99 17.84
CA SER A 167 6.16 -6.42 17.80
C SER A 167 4.99 -7.34 17.41
N LYS A 168 3.75 -6.87 17.52
CA LYS A 168 2.53 -7.64 17.25
C LYS A 168 1.56 -6.87 16.37
N ILE A 169 0.82 -7.61 15.56
CA ILE A 169 -0.34 -7.15 14.79
C ILE A 169 -1.54 -7.97 15.25
N GLY A 170 -2.59 -7.30 15.70
CA GLY A 170 -3.87 -7.88 16.10
C GLY A 170 -4.93 -7.69 15.03
N PHE A 171 -5.71 -8.74 14.82
CA PHE A 171 -6.86 -8.85 13.92
C PHE A 171 -7.79 -9.91 14.47
#